data_AF-A0A9P4LAK4-F1
#
_entry.id   AF-A0A9P4LAK4-F1
#
_cell.length_a   1.000
_cell.length_b   1.000
_cell.length_c   1.000
_cell.angle_alpha   90.00
_cell.angle_beta   90.00
_cell.angle_gamma   90.00
#
_symmetry.space_group_name_H-M   'P 1'
#
loop_
_entity.id
_entity.type
_entity.pdbx_description
1 polymer ?
#
loop_
_entity_poly.entity_id
_entity_poly.type
_entity_poly.pdbx_seq_one_letter_code
_entity_poly.pdbx_strand_id
1 'polypeptide(L)'
;MVYDFAIPEALTQLRAKIDQPHSMGMIIGVMLYYIAPLLSTHLDNAAAFQNKVPDALKCMTGFVTAIDQHIAYLRFTYGCSERFPDDTMVDRKGRRPRKKYMERYTYLVEATYKHCIREGLRDIFQAWRKEQTRDFNKGVDIVLSGIQWVVYPEKNVVVEVGEGDWAVWLRAQCEELGMEEARAGRKLLEDM
;
A
#
# COMPACT_ATOMS: atom_id res chain seq x y z
N MET A 1 -16.16 8.32 18.49
CA MET A 1 -14.79 8.88 18.37
C MET A 1 -14.35 8.66 16.95
N VAL A 2 -13.95 9.70 16.23
CA VAL A 2 -13.32 9.57 14.91
C VAL A 2 -11.82 9.43 15.17
N TYR A 3 -11.22 8.31 14.76
CA TYR A 3 -9.77 8.16 14.79
C TYR A 3 -9.20 8.80 13.54
N ASP A 4 -8.26 9.73 13.73
CA ASP A 4 -7.56 10.40 12.63
C ASP A 4 -6.25 9.65 12.36
N PHE A 5 -6.18 8.96 11.23
CA PHE A 5 -4.97 8.25 10.83
C PHE A 5 -3.97 9.24 10.25
N ALA A 6 -2.82 9.38 10.91
CA ALA A 6 -1.75 10.25 10.48
C ALA A 6 -0.40 9.56 10.57
N ILE A 7 0.46 9.82 9.59
CA ILE A 7 1.85 9.33 9.53
C ILE A 7 2.81 10.49 9.20
N PRO A 8 2.83 11.56 10.02
CA PRO A 8 3.51 12.81 9.66
C PRO A 8 5.03 12.65 9.50
N GLU A 9 5.67 11.81 10.31
CA GLU A 9 7.11 11.52 10.18
C GLU A 9 7.41 10.79 8.87
N ALA A 10 6.60 9.78 8.52
CA ALA A 10 6.75 9.08 7.24
C ALA A 10 6.50 10.00 6.04
N LEU A 11 5.48 10.87 6.10
CA LEU A 11 5.25 11.89 5.07
C LEU A 11 6.43 12.85 4.92
N THR A 12 7.04 13.26 6.03
CA THR A 12 8.25 14.10 6.01
C THR A 12 9.41 13.38 5.33
N GLN A 13 9.61 12.09 5.65
CA GLN A 13 10.64 11.26 5.03
C GLN A 13 10.40 11.03 3.53
N LEU A 14 9.15 10.88 3.13
CA LEU A 14 8.74 10.78 1.71
C LEU A 14 8.96 12.10 0.96
N ARG A 15 8.63 13.25 1.57
CA ARG A 15 8.89 14.57 0.99
C ARG A 15 10.39 14.81 0.76
N ALA A 16 11.24 14.32 1.64
CA ALA A 16 12.69 14.38 1.45
C ALA A 16 13.22 13.55 0.25
N LYS A 17 12.36 12.72 -0.38
CA LYS A 17 12.66 11.92 -1.56
C LYS A 17 12.01 12.43 -2.85
N ILE A 18 11.56 13.69 -2.86
CA ILE A 18 10.92 14.32 -4.02
C ILE A 18 11.72 14.21 -5.33
N ASP A 19 13.06 14.27 -5.23
CA ASP A 19 13.98 14.14 -6.36
C ASP A 19 14.33 12.69 -6.72
N GLN A 20 13.73 11.71 -6.04
CA GLN A 20 13.94 10.27 -6.27
C GLN A 20 12.59 9.56 -6.49
N PRO A 21 11.85 9.85 -7.58
CA PRO A 21 10.48 9.38 -7.76
C PRO A 21 10.36 7.85 -7.70
N HIS A 22 11.29 7.13 -8.34
CA HIS A 22 11.32 5.66 -8.31
C HIS A 22 11.45 5.11 -6.88
N SER A 23 12.44 5.59 -6.10
CA SER A 23 12.62 5.16 -4.70
C SER A 23 11.43 5.54 -3.83
N MET A 24 10.82 6.70 -4.06
CA MET A 24 9.61 7.13 -3.36
C MET A 24 8.42 6.20 -3.68
N GLY A 25 8.25 5.82 -4.95
CA GLY A 25 7.26 4.85 -5.40
C GLY A 25 7.44 3.48 -4.75
N MET A 26 8.69 2.97 -4.70
CA MET A 26 8.99 1.72 -4.03
C MET A 26 8.63 1.76 -2.54
N ILE A 27 9.01 2.82 -1.82
CA ILE A 27 8.72 2.94 -0.38
C ILE A 27 7.22 2.96 -0.12
N ILE A 28 6.48 3.76 -0.90
CA ILE A 28 5.01 3.84 -0.80
C ILE A 28 4.38 2.47 -1.13
N GLY A 29 4.89 1.76 -2.14
CA GLY A 29 4.48 0.40 -2.49
C GLY A 29 4.76 -0.59 -1.35
N VAL A 30 5.93 -0.51 -0.71
CA VAL A 30 6.32 -1.41 0.40
C VAL A 30 5.40 -1.16 1.61
N MET A 31 5.16 0.10 1.96
CA MET A 31 4.23 0.46 3.02
C MET A 31 2.84 -0.13 2.76
N LEU A 32 2.31 0.00 1.53
CA LEU A 32 1.03 -0.57 1.13
C LEU A 32 1.04 -2.11 1.24
N TYR A 33 2.05 -2.75 0.67
CA TYR A 33 2.20 -4.22 0.67
C TYR A 33 2.18 -4.81 2.09
N TYR A 34 2.81 -4.14 3.05
CA TYR A 34 2.90 -4.63 4.42
C TYR A 34 1.63 -4.44 5.26
N ILE A 35 0.61 -3.70 4.79
CA ILE A 35 -0.64 -3.52 5.54
C ILE A 35 -1.31 -4.86 5.85
N ALA A 36 -1.45 -5.74 4.85
CA ALA A 36 -2.10 -7.04 5.06
C ALA A 36 -1.31 -7.94 6.04
N PRO A 37 0.01 -8.16 5.90
CA PRO A 37 0.80 -8.90 6.90
C PRO A 37 0.68 -8.34 8.32
N LEU A 38 0.81 -7.01 8.50
CA LEU A 38 0.71 -6.36 9.81
C LEU A 38 -0.67 -6.56 10.44
N LEU A 39 -1.73 -6.43 9.63
CA LEU A 39 -3.10 -6.68 10.06
C LEU A 39 -3.30 -8.14 10.49
N SER A 40 -2.83 -9.10 9.69
CA SER A 40 -2.95 -10.52 10.02
C SER A 40 -2.34 -10.80 11.38
N THR A 41 -1.09 -10.38 11.59
CA THR A 41 -0.39 -10.57 12.86
C THR A 41 -1.10 -9.85 14.01
N HIS A 42 -1.64 -8.66 13.78
CA HIS A 42 -2.37 -7.93 14.81
C HIS A 42 -3.68 -8.63 15.21
N LEU A 43 -4.42 -9.23 14.27
CA LEU A 43 -5.66 -9.96 14.55
C LEU A 43 -5.44 -11.26 15.34
N ASP A 44 -4.25 -11.86 15.22
CA ASP A 44 -3.87 -13.05 15.98
C ASP A 44 -3.51 -12.72 17.45
N ASN A 45 -3.44 -11.43 17.80
CA ASN A 45 -3.04 -10.94 19.12
C ASN A 45 -4.15 -10.09 19.79
N ALA A 46 -3.87 -9.63 21.02
CA ALA A 46 -4.76 -8.74 21.77
C ALA A 46 -4.96 -7.39 21.04
N ALA A 47 -6.08 -6.70 21.31
CA ALA A 47 -6.39 -5.43 20.63
C ALA A 47 -5.34 -4.32 20.86
N ALA A 48 -4.58 -4.36 21.96
CA ALA A 48 -3.51 -3.41 22.27
C ALA A 48 -2.11 -3.88 21.79
N PHE A 49 -2.05 -4.97 21.01
CA PHE A 49 -0.78 -5.49 20.48
C PHE A 49 -0.11 -4.47 19.55
N GLN A 50 1.22 -4.51 19.53
CA GLN A 50 2.03 -3.72 18.61
C GLN A 50 2.93 -4.65 17.82
N ASN A 51 2.90 -4.49 16.50
CA ASN A 51 3.75 -5.23 15.60
C ASN A 51 5.22 -4.84 15.80
N LYS A 52 6.10 -5.84 15.66
CA LYS A 52 7.53 -5.54 15.47
C LYS A 52 7.70 -4.89 14.11
N VAL A 53 8.49 -3.82 14.05
CA VAL A 53 8.76 -3.11 12.79
C VAL A 53 9.58 -4.02 11.86
N PRO A 54 9.04 -4.40 10.68
CA PRO A 54 9.79 -5.16 9.69
C PRO A 54 11.00 -4.38 9.19
N ASP A 55 12.07 -5.08 8.80
CA ASP A 55 13.31 -4.44 8.32
C ASP A 55 13.05 -3.49 7.14
N ALA A 56 12.18 -3.89 6.21
CA ALA A 56 11.78 -3.09 5.05
C ALA A 56 11.08 -1.76 5.42
N LEU A 57 10.53 -1.66 6.63
CA LEU A 57 9.80 -0.48 7.13
C LEU A 57 10.58 0.32 8.18
N LYS A 58 11.79 -0.10 8.56
CA LYS A 58 12.61 0.62 9.56
C LYS A 58 12.89 2.07 9.19
N CYS A 59 12.97 2.36 7.89
CA CYS A 59 13.20 3.72 7.41
C CYS A 59 11.95 4.61 7.49
N MET A 60 10.75 4.05 7.66
CA MET A 60 9.46 4.76 7.70
C MET A 60 8.94 4.87 9.13
N THR A 61 9.50 5.84 9.86
CA THR A 61 9.19 6.03 11.28
C THR A 61 7.72 6.37 11.49
N GLY A 62 7.11 5.81 12.53
CA GLY A 62 5.71 6.07 12.89
C GLY A 62 4.67 5.27 12.08
N PHE A 63 5.03 4.73 10.91
CA PHE A 63 4.07 4.03 10.05
C PHE A 63 3.44 2.79 10.71
N VAL A 64 4.26 1.86 11.22
CA VAL A 64 3.76 0.62 11.83
C VAL A 64 2.90 0.92 13.06
N THR A 65 3.32 1.87 13.89
CA THR A 65 2.56 2.30 15.06
C THR A 65 1.20 2.91 14.68
N ALA A 66 1.14 3.73 13.63
CA ALA A 66 -0.12 4.32 13.15
C ALA A 66 -1.07 3.23 12.60
N ILE A 67 -0.53 2.23 11.91
CA ILE A 67 -1.30 1.07 11.43
C ILE A 67 -1.87 0.27 12.61
N ASP A 68 -1.05 -0.07 13.60
CA ASP A 68 -1.49 -0.81 14.80
C ASP A 68 -2.61 -0.05 15.54
N GLN A 69 -2.44 1.25 15.74
CA GLN A 69 -3.45 2.09 16.39
C GLN A 69 -4.76 2.15 15.60
N HIS A 70 -4.69 2.23 14.26
CA HIS A 70 -5.89 2.20 13.42
C HIS A 70 -6.59 0.85 13.48
N ILE A 71 -5.84 -0.25 13.45
CA ILE A 71 -6.39 -1.60 13.59
C ILE A 71 -7.07 -1.75 14.97
N ALA A 72 -6.42 -1.30 16.04
CA ALA A 72 -6.99 -1.31 17.38
C ALA A 72 -8.29 -0.51 17.45
N TYR A 73 -8.34 0.67 16.82
CA TYR A 73 -9.56 1.48 16.70
C TYR A 73 -10.67 0.75 15.94
N LEU A 74 -10.37 0.12 14.80
CA LEU A 74 -11.35 -0.66 14.03
C LEU A 74 -11.88 -1.84 14.86
N ARG A 75 -11.00 -2.57 15.56
CA ARG A 75 -11.36 -3.66 16.47
C ARG A 75 -12.32 -3.19 17.57
N PHE A 76 -12.03 -2.06 18.20
CA PHE A 76 -12.90 -1.47 19.22
C PHE A 76 -14.26 -1.07 18.64
N THR A 77 -14.27 -0.41 17.49
CA THR A 77 -15.48 0.10 16.83
C THR A 77 -16.42 -1.01 16.39
N TYR A 78 -15.89 -2.15 15.94
CA TYR A 78 -16.69 -3.28 15.45
C TYR A 78 -16.82 -4.44 16.45
N GLY A 79 -16.44 -4.25 17.73
CA GLY A 79 -16.63 -5.25 18.78
C GLY A 79 -15.77 -6.51 18.63
N CYS A 80 -14.60 -6.39 18.01
CA CYS A 80 -13.64 -7.46 17.77
C CYS A 80 -12.40 -7.30 18.66
N SER A 81 -12.62 -7.21 19.98
CA SER A 81 -11.57 -6.97 20.98
C SER A 81 -10.78 -8.22 21.36
N GLU A 82 -11.39 -9.39 21.24
CA GLU A 82 -10.75 -10.67 21.54
C GLU A 82 -9.83 -11.13 20.41
N ARG A 83 -8.81 -11.91 20.75
CA ARG A 83 -7.95 -12.58 19.76
C ARG A 83 -8.76 -13.62 19.00
N PHE A 84 -8.49 -13.79 17.71
CA PHE A 84 -9.06 -14.93 16.99
C PHE A 84 -8.40 -16.23 17.47
N PRO A 85 -9.14 -17.35 17.49
CA PRO A 85 -8.53 -18.66 17.65
C PRO A 85 -7.52 -18.92 16.53
N ASP A 86 -6.47 -19.68 16.83
CA ASP A 86 -5.50 -20.12 15.84
C ASP A 86 -6.22 -20.90 14.72
N ASP A 87 -5.95 -20.56 13.46
CA ASP A 87 -6.56 -21.18 12.28
C ASP A 87 -6.35 -22.71 12.27
N THR A 88 -5.28 -23.21 12.89
CA THR A 88 -5.00 -24.65 13.04
C THR A 88 -5.92 -25.34 14.05
N MET A 89 -6.52 -24.59 14.98
CA MET A 89 -7.38 -25.10 16.05
C MET A 89 -8.89 -25.00 15.74
N VAL A 90 -9.26 -24.40 14.60
CA VAL A 90 -10.67 -24.22 14.20
C VAL A 90 -11.00 -24.82 12.85
N ASP A 91 -12.24 -25.33 12.75
CA ASP A 91 -12.80 -25.82 11.50
C ASP A 91 -13.02 -24.69 10.47
N ARG A 92 -13.40 -25.06 9.25
CA ARG A 92 -13.65 -24.08 8.18
C ARG A 92 -14.70 -23.03 8.57
N LYS A 93 -15.65 -23.34 9.46
CA LYS A 93 -16.67 -22.38 9.91
C LYS A 93 -16.07 -21.38 10.92
N GLY A 94 -15.18 -21.83 11.81
CA GLY A 94 -14.46 -20.99 12.75
C GLY A 94 -13.47 -20.02 12.10
N ARG A 95 -12.97 -20.32 10.89
CA ARG A 95 -12.10 -19.40 10.11
C ARG A 95 -12.86 -18.28 9.37
N ARG A 96 -14.16 -18.45 9.12
CA ARG A 96 -14.96 -17.47 8.33
C ARG A 96 -15.01 -16.08 8.97
N PRO A 97 -15.21 -15.93 10.28
CA PRO A 97 -15.19 -14.61 10.92
C PRO A 97 -13.85 -13.90 10.72
N ARG A 98 -12.72 -14.58 10.99
CA ARG A 98 -11.36 -14.03 10.81
C ARG A 98 -11.16 -13.52 9.39
N LYS A 99 -11.48 -14.34 8.39
CA LYS A 99 -11.39 -13.96 6.97
C LYS A 99 -12.21 -12.71 6.65
N LYS A 100 -13.46 -12.62 7.15
CA LYS A 100 -14.33 -11.45 6.92
C LYS A 100 -13.75 -10.17 7.55
N TYR A 101 -13.20 -10.26 8.76
CA TYR A 101 -12.55 -9.12 9.41
C TYR A 101 -11.26 -8.73 8.70
N MET A 102 -10.47 -9.72 8.27
CA MET A 102 -9.26 -9.50 7.48
C MET A 102 -9.57 -8.72 6.20
N GLU A 103 -10.47 -9.21 5.36
CA GLU A 103 -10.86 -8.55 4.11
C GLU A 103 -11.37 -7.12 4.36
N ARG A 104 -12.26 -6.95 5.34
CA ARG A 104 -12.84 -5.65 5.66
C ARG A 104 -11.79 -4.66 6.19
N TYR A 105 -10.94 -5.10 7.11
CA TYR A 105 -9.96 -4.20 7.74
C TYR A 105 -8.81 -3.90 6.79
N THR A 106 -8.38 -4.85 5.96
CA THR A 106 -7.42 -4.56 4.88
C THR A 106 -7.94 -3.43 4.00
N TYR A 107 -9.18 -3.55 3.51
CA TYR A 107 -9.80 -2.51 2.68
C TYR A 107 -9.82 -1.14 3.39
N LEU A 108 -10.28 -1.08 4.64
CA LEU A 108 -10.38 0.18 5.39
C LEU A 108 -9.01 0.80 5.68
N VAL A 109 -8.04 0.00 6.11
CA VAL A 109 -6.69 0.47 6.45
C VAL A 109 -5.96 0.92 5.17
N GLU A 110 -6.05 0.15 4.08
CA GLU A 110 -5.49 0.55 2.78
C GLU A 110 -6.11 1.84 2.25
N ALA A 111 -7.45 1.96 2.26
CA ALA A 111 -8.11 3.17 1.79
C ALA A 111 -7.67 4.39 2.60
N THR A 112 -7.59 4.26 3.93
CA THR A 112 -7.12 5.33 4.81
C THR A 112 -5.66 5.71 4.54
N TYR A 113 -4.79 4.71 4.36
CA TYR A 113 -3.40 4.91 3.99
C TYR A 113 -3.26 5.63 2.65
N LYS A 114 -3.94 5.14 1.61
CA LYS A 114 -3.91 5.72 0.25
C LYS A 114 -4.41 7.17 0.27
N HIS A 115 -5.47 7.44 1.02
CA HIS A 115 -5.97 8.79 1.25
C HIS A 115 -4.91 9.68 1.89
N CYS A 116 -4.28 9.22 2.98
CA CYS A 116 -3.22 9.95 3.68
C CYS A 116 -2.03 10.28 2.77
N ILE A 117 -1.57 9.31 1.98
CA ILE A 117 -0.50 9.53 0.99
C ILE A 117 -0.93 10.52 -0.08
N ARG A 118 -2.14 10.38 -0.63
CA ARG A 118 -2.65 11.28 -1.66
C ARG A 118 -2.75 12.71 -1.16
N GLU A 119 -3.38 12.95 -0.01
CA GLU A 119 -3.54 14.30 0.52
C GLU A 119 -2.20 14.88 1.00
N GLY A 120 -1.39 14.06 1.68
CA GLY A 120 -0.12 14.48 2.27
C GLY A 120 0.98 14.81 1.27
N LEU A 121 0.87 14.34 0.02
CA LEU A 121 1.89 14.50 -1.04
C LEU A 121 1.28 14.99 -2.38
N ARG A 122 0.03 15.48 -2.37
CA ARG A 122 -0.71 15.87 -3.58
C ARG A 122 0.06 16.89 -4.42
N ASP A 123 0.60 17.90 -3.76
CA ASP A 123 1.38 18.99 -4.35
C ASP A 123 2.58 18.47 -5.14
N ILE A 124 3.26 17.46 -4.60
CA ILE A 124 4.41 16.82 -5.25
C ILE A 124 3.97 16.08 -6.50
N PHE A 125 2.95 15.22 -6.39
CA PHE A 125 2.48 14.43 -7.51
C PHE A 125 1.96 15.29 -8.67
N GLN A 126 1.35 16.44 -8.37
CA GLN A 126 0.86 17.38 -9.38
C GLN A 126 1.98 18.22 -10.02
N ALA A 127 3.09 18.45 -9.31
CA ALA A 127 4.23 19.22 -9.81
C ALA A 127 5.20 18.40 -10.67
N TRP A 128 5.17 17.07 -10.55
CA TRP A 128 6.07 16.20 -11.29
C TRP A 128 5.86 16.24 -12.79
N ARG A 129 6.97 16.16 -13.52
CA ARG A 129 6.97 15.96 -14.96
C ARG A 129 6.56 14.53 -15.30
N LYS A 130 6.28 14.29 -16.58
CA LYS A 130 5.86 12.98 -17.09
C LYS A 130 6.89 11.89 -16.81
N GLU A 131 8.18 12.20 -16.97
CA GLU A 131 9.28 11.26 -16.72
C GLU A 131 9.35 10.87 -15.24
N GLN A 132 9.27 11.85 -14.34
CA GLN A 132 9.24 11.61 -12.88
C GLN A 132 8.02 10.77 -12.48
N THR A 133 6.87 11.02 -13.09
CA THR A 133 5.65 10.26 -12.84
C THR A 133 5.79 8.80 -13.31
N ARG A 134 6.39 8.56 -14.47
CA ARG A 134 6.69 7.21 -14.96
C ARG A 134 7.62 6.45 -14.02
N ASP A 135 8.70 7.09 -13.59
CA ASP A 135 9.67 6.49 -12.66
C ASP A 135 9.01 6.15 -11.32
N PHE A 136 8.16 7.03 -10.80
CA PHE A 136 7.36 6.76 -9.60
C PHE A 136 6.44 5.56 -9.79
N ASN A 137 5.64 5.54 -10.87
CA ASN A 137 4.72 4.45 -11.17
C ASN A 137 5.45 3.11 -11.30
N LYS A 138 6.63 3.10 -11.93
CA LYS A 138 7.53 1.94 -12.01
C LYS A 138 7.93 1.44 -10.62
N GLY A 139 8.37 2.34 -9.74
CA GLY A 139 8.73 2.00 -8.37
C GLY A 139 7.57 1.38 -7.58
N VAL A 140 6.35 1.91 -7.73
CA VAL A 140 5.15 1.33 -7.09
C VAL A 140 4.85 -0.07 -7.64
N ASP A 141 4.82 -0.21 -8.97
CA ASP A 141 4.44 -1.45 -9.64
C ASP A 141 5.38 -2.61 -9.31
N ILE A 142 6.70 -2.38 -9.36
CA ILE A 142 7.70 -3.41 -9.05
C ILE A 142 7.44 -4.04 -7.68
N VAL A 143 7.00 -3.25 -6.69
CA VAL A 143 6.71 -3.77 -5.36
C VAL A 143 5.38 -4.51 -5.30
N LEU A 144 4.34 -4.01 -5.98
CA LEU A 144 2.99 -4.57 -5.87
C LEU A 144 2.76 -5.78 -6.79
N SER A 145 3.35 -5.78 -7.99
CA SER A 145 3.16 -6.83 -9.00
C SER A 145 4.37 -7.72 -9.18
N GLY A 146 5.57 -7.25 -8.83
CA GLY A 146 6.83 -7.96 -9.11
C GLY A 146 7.23 -7.95 -10.59
N ILE A 147 6.53 -7.17 -11.42
CA ILE A 147 6.77 -7.06 -12.86
C ILE A 147 7.41 -5.70 -13.16
N GLN A 148 8.33 -5.69 -14.14
CA GLN A 148 8.99 -4.48 -14.62
C GLN A 148 8.73 -4.28 -16.12
N TRP A 149 7.82 -3.36 -16.43
CA TRP A 149 7.50 -2.99 -17.81
C TRP A 149 8.53 -2.02 -18.37
N VAL A 150 8.68 -2.00 -19.70
CA VAL A 150 9.57 -1.03 -20.39
C VAL A 150 8.98 0.38 -20.37
N VAL A 151 7.65 0.50 -20.37
CA VAL A 151 6.94 1.78 -20.42
C VAL A 151 5.87 1.82 -19.35
N TYR A 152 5.76 2.98 -18.69
CA TYR A 152 4.77 3.26 -17.65
C TYR A 152 3.89 4.46 -18.04
N PRO A 153 2.66 4.56 -17.48
CA PRO A 153 1.77 5.67 -17.76
C PRO A 153 2.32 7.01 -17.27
N GLU A 154 2.01 8.07 -18.01
CA GLU A 154 2.39 9.45 -17.67
C GLU A 154 1.52 10.08 -16.58
N LYS A 155 0.42 9.40 -16.20
CA LYS A 155 -0.49 9.84 -15.15
C LYS A 155 -0.13 9.16 -13.83
N ASN A 156 -0.16 9.91 -12.73
CA ASN A 156 0.25 9.40 -11.43
C ASN A 156 -0.83 8.49 -10.82
N VAL A 157 -0.48 7.23 -10.50
CA VAL A 157 -1.44 6.24 -9.97
C VAL A 157 -2.16 6.71 -8.70
N VAL A 158 -1.46 7.42 -7.80
CA VAL A 158 -2.04 7.89 -6.53
C VAL A 158 -3.11 8.95 -6.77
N VAL A 159 -2.87 9.83 -7.74
CA VAL A 159 -3.81 10.91 -8.08
C VAL A 159 -5.00 10.38 -8.86
N GLU A 160 -4.77 9.55 -9.88
CA GLU A 160 -5.82 9.06 -10.77
C GLU A 160 -6.74 8.03 -10.09
N VAL A 161 -6.16 7.13 -9.28
CA VAL A 161 -6.91 6.00 -8.70
C VAL A 161 -7.40 6.33 -7.28
N GLY A 162 -6.68 7.19 -6.55
CA GLY A 162 -6.98 7.50 -5.16
C GLY A 162 -6.95 6.26 -4.28
N GLU A 163 -8.11 5.87 -3.76
CA GLU A 163 -8.25 4.75 -2.81
C GLU A 163 -8.47 3.39 -3.50
N GLY A 164 -8.57 3.36 -4.83
CA GLY A 164 -8.74 2.13 -5.61
C GLY A 164 -7.52 1.20 -5.62
N ASP A 165 -7.59 0.16 -6.45
CA ASP A 165 -6.51 -0.82 -6.58
C ASP A 165 -5.43 -0.32 -7.56
N TRP A 166 -4.31 0.12 -6.99
CA TRP A 166 -3.18 0.67 -7.74
C TRP A 166 -2.51 -0.39 -8.62
N ALA A 167 -2.40 -1.64 -8.16
CA ALA A 167 -1.74 -2.70 -8.91
C ALA A 167 -2.57 -3.10 -10.14
N VAL A 168 -3.89 -3.20 -9.98
CA VAL A 168 -4.80 -3.49 -11.09
C VAL A 168 -4.78 -2.37 -12.13
N TRP A 169 -4.81 -1.11 -11.68
CA TRP A 169 -4.77 0.02 -12.60
C TRP A 169 -3.43 0.11 -13.34
N LEU A 170 -2.30 0.00 -12.63
CA LEU A 170 -0.96 0.02 -13.24
C LEU A 170 -0.81 -1.10 -14.26
N ARG A 171 -1.23 -2.33 -13.92
CA ARG A 171 -1.21 -3.45 -14.86
C ARG A 171 -1.98 -3.13 -16.14
N ALA A 172 -3.22 -2.67 -16.02
CA ALA A 172 -4.06 -2.37 -17.17
C ALA A 172 -3.43 -1.30 -18.08
N GLN A 173 -2.85 -0.24 -17.50
CA GLN A 173 -2.19 0.82 -18.25
C GLN A 173 -0.88 0.35 -18.90
N CYS A 174 -0.07 -0.42 -18.19
CA CYS A 174 1.19 -0.94 -18.73
C CYS A 174 0.97 -2.02 -19.80
N GLU A 175 -0.08 -2.85 -19.67
CA GLU A 175 -0.48 -3.80 -20.71
C GLU A 175 -0.87 -3.07 -22.00
N GLU A 176 -1.67 -2.00 -21.91
CA GLU A 176 -2.07 -1.19 -23.06
C GLU A 176 -0.85 -0.57 -23.77
N LEU A 177 0.04 0.09 -23.00
CA LEU A 177 1.26 0.70 -23.52
C LEU A 177 2.23 -0.34 -24.09
N GLY A 178 2.37 -1.48 -23.41
CA GLY A 178 3.17 -2.59 -23.91
C GLY A 178 2.68 -3.10 -25.26
N MET A 179 1.37 -3.23 -25.45
CA MET A 179 0.81 -3.65 -26.74
C MET A 179 1.14 -2.66 -27.87
N GLU A 180 1.24 -1.37 -27.58
CA GLU A 180 1.72 -0.36 -28.55
C GLU A 180 3.21 -0.53 -28.88
N GLU A 181 4.04 -0.77 -27.87
CA GLU A 181 5.48 -1.06 -28.03
C GLU A 181 5.71 -2.32 -28.87
N ALA A 182 4.95 -3.39 -28.60
CA ALA A 182 5.01 -4.63 -29.34
C ALA A 182 4.61 -4.46 -30.81
N ARG A 183 3.55 -3.68 -31.09
CA ARG A 183 3.17 -3.31 -32.47
C ARG A 183 4.27 -2.53 -33.19
N ALA A 184 5.06 -1.76 -32.45
CA ALA A 184 6.22 -1.04 -32.98
C ALA A 184 7.50 -1.89 -33.02
N GLY A 185 7.44 -3.18 -32.70
CA GLY A 185 8.58 -4.11 -32.74
C GLY A 185 9.59 -3.93 -31.58
N ARG A 186 9.19 -3.27 -30.48
CA ARG A 186 10.04 -3.03 -29.30
C ARG A 186 9.74 -4.04 -28.18
N LYS A 187 10.62 -4.10 -27.18
CA LYS A 187 10.50 -5.00 -26.02
C LYS A 187 9.34 -4.57 -25.11
N LEU A 188 8.68 -5.55 -24.49
CA LEU A 188 7.54 -5.35 -23.58
C LEU A 188 7.97 -5.21 -22.11
N LEU A 189 8.90 -6.08 -21.68
CA LEU A 189 9.40 -6.21 -20.31
C LEU A 189 10.90 -5.94 -20.28
N GLU A 190 11.38 -5.38 -19.17
CA GLU A 190 12.81 -5.24 -18.93
C GLU A 190 13.40 -6.58 -18.44
N ASP A 191 14.67 -6.84 -18.78
CA ASP A 191 15.39 -8.00 -18.27
C ASP A 191 15.74 -7.72 -16.78
N MET A 192 15.26 -8.57 -15.87
CA MET A 192 15.43 -8.42 -14.40
C MET A 192 16.79 -8.91 -13.91
#